data_AF-A0A7C5ZWY6-F1
#
_entry.id   AF-A0A7C5ZWY6-F1
#
_cell.length_a   1.000
_cell.length_b   1.000
_cell.length_c   1.000
_cell.angle_alpha   90.00
_cell.angle_beta   90.00
_cell.angle_gamma   90.00
#
_symmetry.space_group_name_H-M   'P 1'
#
loop_
_entity.id
_entity.type
_entity.pdbx_description
1 polymer ?
#
loop_
_entity_poly.entity_id
_entity_poly.type
_entity_poly.pdbx_seq_one_letter_code
_entity_poly.pdbx_strand_id
1 'polypeptide(L)'
;MDPSQNKITLSQMPIGSRILFRSRNEWRAASIARVADGRVSIQIASPLGRIYRISRSADTALYFDGRFYRLRPKVNSGDFVPVAVYDRRW
;
A
#
# COMPACT_ATOMS: atom_id res chain seq x y z
N MET A 1 -7.82 24.82 -9.05
CA MET A 1 -8.58 23.63 -8.60
C MET A 1 -8.64 23.69 -7.09
N ASP A 2 -9.84 23.65 -6.54
CA ASP A 2 -10.10 23.79 -5.10
C ASP A 2 -9.54 22.57 -4.33
N PRO A 3 -8.68 22.75 -3.31
CA PRO A 3 -8.03 21.65 -2.59
C PRO A 3 -8.92 21.04 -1.49
N SER A 4 -10.24 21.06 -1.67
CA SER A 4 -11.19 20.23 -0.91
C SER A 4 -11.09 18.74 -1.29
N GLN A 5 -9.87 18.29 -1.65
CA GLN A 5 -9.48 16.92 -1.93
C GLN A 5 -10.03 16.02 -0.84
N ASN A 6 -10.83 15.04 -1.27
CA ASN A 6 -11.30 13.90 -0.47
C ASN A 6 -10.23 13.48 0.55
N LYS A 7 -10.37 13.94 1.80
CA LYS A 7 -9.51 13.51 2.91
C LYS A 7 -9.89 12.07 3.24
N ILE A 8 -9.25 11.14 2.55
CA ILE A 8 -9.36 9.72 2.88
C ILE A 8 -8.44 9.46 4.08
N THR A 9 -8.93 8.81 5.12
CA THR A 9 -8.13 8.41 6.29
C THR A 9 -7.73 6.94 6.20
N LEU A 10 -6.73 6.53 6.98
CA LEU A 10 -6.30 5.13 7.03
C LEU A 10 -7.43 4.17 7.43
N SER A 11 -8.36 4.58 8.30
CA SER A 11 -9.52 3.76 8.70
C SER A 11 -10.52 3.50 7.58
N GLN A 12 -10.55 4.35 6.57
CA GLN A 12 -11.45 4.19 5.42
C GLN A 12 -10.86 3.23 4.37
N MET A 13 -9.60 2.83 4.53
CA MET A 13 -8.96 1.88 3.63
C MET A 13 -9.26 0.43 4.05
N PRO A 14 -9.78 -0.41 3.15
CA PRO A 14 -9.92 -1.84 3.42
C PRO A 14 -8.58 -2.49 3.79
N ILE A 15 -8.62 -3.55 4.60
CA ILE A 15 -7.46 -4.43 4.80
C ILE A 15 -7.02 -4.97 3.43
N GLY A 16 -5.71 -5.02 3.20
CA GLY A 16 -5.09 -5.38 1.92
C GLY A 16 -4.88 -4.19 0.97
N SER A 17 -5.47 -3.02 1.25
CA SER A 17 -5.28 -1.83 0.42
C SER A 17 -3.81 -1.47 0.28
N ARG A 18 -3.39 -1.19 -0.95
CA ARG A 18 -2.00 -0.85 -1.29
C ARG A 18 -1.80 0.66 -1.22
N ILE A 19 -0.75 1.07 -0.52
CA ILE A 19 -0.35 2.48 -0.38
C ILE A 19 1.15 2.62 -0.64
N LEU A 20 1.58 3.84 -0.97
CA LEU A 20 2.98 4.19 -0.97
C LEU A 20 3.35 4.85 0.35
N PHE A 21 4.44 4.39 0.94
CA PHE A 21 4.98 4.91 2.18
C PHE A 21 6.34 5.53 1.93
N ARG A 22 6.52 6.81 2.26
CA ARG A 22 7.83 7.46 2.18
C ARG A 22 8.60 7.21 3.47
N SER A 23 9.69 6.46 3.37
CA SER A 23 10.67 6.29 4.45
C SER A 23 11.91 7.12 4.13
N ARG A 24 12.14 8.19 4.88
CA ARG A 24 13.21 9.17 4.60
C ARG A 24 13.14 9.65 3.14
N ASN A 25 14.11 9.26 2.32
CA ASN A 25 14.25 9.67 0.92
C ASN A 25 13.76 8.61 -0.08
N GLU A 26 13.16 7.52 0.39
CA GLU A 26 12.71 6.41 -0.45
C GLU A 26 11.21 6.17 -0.35
N TRP A 27 10.58 5.90 -1.49
CA TRP A 27 9.20 5.41 -1.54
C TRP A 27 9.17 3.89 -1.46
N ARG A 28 8.27 3.34 -0.64
CA ARG A 28 8.13 1.91 -0.40
C ARG A 28 6.70 1.46 -0.63
N ALA A 29 6.55 0.27 -1.19
CA ALA A 29 5.27 -0.40 -1.26
C ALA A 29 4.83 -0.83 0.14
N ALA A 30 3.57 -0.57 0.46
CA ALA A 30 2.99 -0.93 1.73
C ALA A 30 1.52 -1.35 1.57
N SER A 31 1.00 -2.06 2.57
CA SER A 31 -0.39 -2.49 2.61
C SER A 31 -0.99 -2.34 4.00
N ILE A 32 -2.31 -2.11 4.04
CA ILE A 32 -3.07 -2.12 5.28
C ILE A 32 -3.19 -3.57 5.77
N ALA A 33 -2.66 -3.88 6.94
CA ALA A 33 -2.63 -5.24 7.48
C ALA A 33 -3.74 -5.49 8.51
N ARG A 34 -4.13 -4.46 9.27
CA ARG A 34 -5.18 -4.54 10.29
C ARG A 34 -5.70 -3.15 10.64
N VAL A 35 -6.99 -3.05 10.94
CA VAL A 35 -7.63 -1.88 11.55
C VAL A 35 -8.27 -2.35 12.86
N ALA A 36 -7.83 -1.82 14.00
CA ALA A 36 -8.37 -2.17 15.31
C ALA A 36 -8.03 -1.08 16.34
N ASP A 37 -8.91 -0.87 17.33
CA ASP A 37 -8.63 -0.03 18.50
C ASP A 37 -8.18 1.39 18.15
N GLY A 38 -8.79 2.00 17.12
CA GLY A 38 -8.42 3.33 16.65
C GLY A 38 -7.04 3.41 15.98
N ARG A 39 -6.41 2.28 15.69
CA ARG A 39 -5.09 2.20 15.05
C ARG A 39 -5.14 1.34 13.80
N VAL A 40 -4.24 1.66 12.88
CA VAL A 40 -4.05 0.94 11.63
C VAL A 40 -2.61 0.42 11.58
N SER A 41 -2.51 -0.89 11.39
CA SER A 41 -1.26 -1.61 11.18
C SER A 41 -0.97 -1.65 9.69
N ILE A 42 0.23 -1.20 9.31
CA ILE A 42 0.68 -1.11 7.93
C ILE A 42 1.90 -2.01 7.77
N GLN A 43 1.86 -2.93 6.80
CA GLN A 43 3.01 -3.72 6.38
C GLN A 43 3.78 -2.97 5.29
N ILE A 44 5.10 -2.89 5.43
CA ILE A 44 5.98 -2.17 4.50
C ILE A 44 7.02 -3.16 3.98
N ALA A 45 7.13 -3.27 2.66
CA ALA A 45 8.17 -4.05 2.02
C ALA A 45 9.52 -3.31 2.10
N SER A 46 10.56 -4.04 2.50
CA SER A 46 11.94 -3.58 2.46
C SER A 46 12.58 -3.91 1.11
N PRO A 47 13.52 -3.09 0.61
CA PRO A 47 14.35 -3.48 -0.53
C PRO A 47 15.18 -4.74 -0.24
N LEU A 48 15.46 -5.06 1.02
CA LEU A 48 16.23 -6.25 1.43
C LEU A 48 15.35 -7.50 1.63
N GLY A 49 14.12 -7.53 1.10
CA GLY A 49 13.20 -8.67 1.21
C GLY A 49 12.54 -8.85 2.58
N ARG A 50 12.83 -8.00 3.56
CA ARG A 50 12.18 -8.00 4.88
C ARG A 50 10.82 -7.30 4.83
N ILE A 51 9.92 -7.66 5.74
CA ILE A 51 8.66 -6.95 5.95
C ILE A 51 8.69 -6.32 7.34
N TYR A 52 8.41 -5.02 7.39
CA TYR A 52 8.26 -4.29 8.64
C TYR A 52 6.79 -3.95 8.86
N ARG A 53 6.41 -3.77 10.12
CA ARG A 53 5.07 -3.35 10.49
C ARG A 53 5.14 -2.07 11.29
N ILE A 54 4.39 -1.06 10.89
CA ILE A 54 4.22 0.17 11.64
C ILE A 54 2.77 0.32 12.06
N SER A 55 2.55 1.04 13.16
CA SER A 55 1.21 1.40 13.59
C SER A 55 1.01 2.91 13.48
N ARG A 56 -0.14 3.31 12.93
CA ARG A 56 -0.57 4.69 12.78
C ARG A 56 -1.99 4.86 13.33
N SER A 57 -2.36 6.10 13.59
CA SER A 57 -3.70 6.42 14.05
C SER A 57 -4.71 6.27 12.91
N ALA A 58 -5.92 5.80 13.22
CA ALA A 58 -7.00 5.59 12.25
C ALA A 58 -7.37 6.85 11.45
N ASP A 59 -7.25 8.01 12.05
CA ASP A 59 -7.53 9.34 11.48
C ASP A 59 -6.39 9.88 10.60
N THR A 60 -5.28 9.16 10.47
CA THR A 60 -4.15 9.60 9.66
C THR A 60 -4.61 9.81 8.22
N ALA A 61 -4.50 11.04 7.74
CA ALA A 61 -4.90 11.41 6.39
C ALA A 61 -3.97 10.78 5.35
N LEU A 62 -4.56 10.34 4.25
CA LEU A 62 -3.89 9.90 3.05
C LEU A 62 -4.02 10.97 1.96
N TYR A 63 -2.92 11.19 1.25
CA TYR A 63 -2.91 12.03 0.07
C TYR A 63 -3.05 11.15 -1.18
N PHE A 64 -4.05 11.44 -2.02
CA PHE A 64 -4.29 10.72 -3.26
C PHE A 64 -3.87 11.57 -4.47
N ASP A 65 -2.77 11.19 -5.12
CA ASP A 65 -2.20 11.92 -6.28
C ASP A 65 -2.63 11.32 -7.64
N GLY A 66 -3.74 10.57 -7.68
CA GLY A 66 -4.42 10.18 -8.91
C GLY A 66 -3.73 9.20 -9.86
N ARG A 67 -2.51 8.72 -9.59
CA ARG A 67 -1.78 7.83 -10.52
C ARG A 67 -1.03 6.69 -9.83
N PHE A 68 -1.41 5.46 -10.14
CA PHE A 68 -0.57 4.26 -9.94
C PHE A 68 -0.40 3.55 -11.28
N TYR A 69 0.85 3.39 -11.72
CA TYR A 69 1.16 2.62 -12.93
C TYR A 69 1.13 1.12 -12.63
N ARG A 70 0.39 0.35 -13.43
CA ARG A 70 0.33 -1.11 -13.36
C ARG A 70 1.31 -1.71 -14.37
N LEU A 71 2.21 -2.57 -13.91
CA LEU A 71 3.02 -3.39 -14.81
C LEU A 71 2.11 -4.39 -15.54
N ARG A 72 2.10 -4.38 -16.88
CA ARG A 72 1.45 -5.44 -17.66
C ARG A 72 2.38 -6.67 -17.67
N PRO A 73 1.89 -7.87 -17.34
CA PRO A 73 2.71 -9.07 -17.47
C PRO A 73 3.11 -9.27 -18.94
N LYS A 74 4.37 -9.65 -19.19
CA LYS A 74 4.81 -10.12 -20.51
C LYS A 74 4.13 -11.45 -20.79
N VAL A 75 3.56 -11.59 -21.98
CA VAL A 75 2.73 -12.75 -22.36
C VAL A 75 3.55 -14.05 -22.48
N ASN A 76 4.88 -14.04 -22.48
CA ASN A 76 5.68 -15.27 -22.67
C ASN A 76 7.07 -15.19 -22.01
N SER A 77 7.14 -15.19 -20.68
CA SER A 77 8.40 -15.56 -20.01
C SER A 77 8.07 -16.28 -18.72
N GLY A 78 8.32 -17.59 -18.70
CA GLY A 78 8.14 -18.45 -17.53
C GLY A 78 8.96 -18.08 -16.29
N ASP A 79 9.77 -17.02 -16.39
CA ASP A 79 10.76 -16.64 -15.36
C ASP A 79 10.36 -15.43 -14.50
N PHE A 80 9.17 -14.86 -14.71
CA PHE A 80 8.64 -13.83 -13.82
C PHE A 80 7.25 -14.22 -13.35
N VAL A 81 7.17 -14.82 -12.16
CA VAL A 81 5.94 -14.77 -11.36
C VAL A 81 5.76 -13.30 -10.98
N PRO A 82 4.76 -12.59 -11.53
CA PRO A 82 4.51 -11.23 -11.11
C PRO A 82 4.14 -11.30 -9.63
N VAL A 83 4.87 -10.60 -8.77
CA VAL A 83 4.49 -10.35 -7.37
C VAL A 83 3.13 -9.61 -7.30
N ALA A 84 2.55 -9.25 -8.45
CA ALA A 84 1.18 -8.77 -8.64
C ALA A 84 0.09 -9.87 -8.63
N VAL A 85 0.42 -11.17 -8.57
CA VAL A 85 -0.54 -12.29 -8.45
C VAL A 85 -0.37 -13.01 -7.10
N TYR A 86 -0.22 -12.25 -6.02
CA TYR A 86 -0.28 -12.79 -4.65
C TYR A 86 -1.71 -12.76 -4.07
N ASP A 87 -2.73 -12.98 -4.93
CA ASP A 87 -4.12 -13.14 -4.49
C ASP A 87 -4.97 -13.91 -5.51
N ARG A 88 -4.80 -15.25 -5.55
CA ARG A 88 -5.78 -16.21 -6.12
C ARG A 88 -5.81 -17.53 -5.33
N ARG A 89 -5.50 -17.49 -4.03
CA ARG A 89 -5.61 -18.65 -3.13
C ARG A 89 -6.11 -18.20 -1.76
N TRP A 90 -7.33 -17.70 -1.74
CA TRP A 90 -8.34 -17.98 -0.72
C TRP A 90 -9.56 -18.51 -1.47
#